data_AF-A0A2J8RLM2-F1
#
_entry.id   AF-A0A2J8RLM2-F1
#
_cell.length_a   1.000
_cell.length_b   1.000
_cell.length_c   1.000
_cell.angle_alpha   90.00
_cell.angle_beta   90.00
_cell.angle_gamma   90.00
#
_symmetry.space_group_name_H-M   'P 1'
#
loop_
_entity.id
_entity.type
_entity.pdbx_description
1 polymer ?
#
loop_
_entity_poly.entity_id
_entity_poly.type
_entity_poly.pdbx_seq_one_letter_code
_entity_poly.pdbx_strand_id
1 'polypeptide(L)'
;MRWQLSEQLRCLELQGELRRELLQELAEFMRRRAEVELEYSRGLEKLAERFSSRGGRLGSSREHQSFRKEPSLLSPLHCWAVLLQHTRQQSRESAALSEVLAGPLAQRLSHIAEDVGRLVKKSRDLEQQLQDELLEVVSELQTAKKTYQAYHMESVNAEAKLREAERQEEKRAGRSVPNTTAGATEAGPLRKSSLKKGGRLVEKRQAKFMEHKLKCTKARNEYLLSLASVNAAVSNYYLHDVLDLMDCCDTGFHLALGQVLRSYMAAESRTQASQVQGLSSLEEAVEALDPPGDKAKVLEVHATVFCPPLRFDYHPH
;
A
#
# COMPACT_ATOMS: atom_id res chain seq x y z
N MET A 1 4.14 -23.19 -11.92
CA MET A 1 2.81 -22.74 -11.49
C MET A 1 2.68 -22.72 -9.97
N ARG A 2 2.46 -23.84 -9.25
CA ARG A 2 2.28 -23.82 -7.77
C ARG A 2 3.34 -23.02 -7.00
N TRP A 3 4.62 -23.19 -7.33
CA TRP A 3 5.70 -22.40 -6.73
C TRP A 3 5.56 -20.89 -6.99
N GLN A 4 5.25 -20.50 -8.24
CA GLN A 4 5.06 -19.09 -8.62
C GLN A 4 3.85 -18.47 -7.92
N LEU A 5 2.74 -19.21 -7.81
CA LEU A 5 1.54 -18.78 -7.08
C LEU A 5 1.84 -18.55 -5.59
N SER A 6 2.60 -19.46 -4.96
CA SER A 6 3.05 -19.28 -3.59
C SER A 6 3.95 -18.06 -3.40
N GLU A 7 4.80 -17.74 -4.38
CA GLU A 7 5.68 -16.58 -4.31
C GLU A 7 4.91 -15.26 -4.53
N GLN A 8 3.86 -15.27 -5.36
CA GLN A 8 2.96 -14.11 -5.54
C GLN A 8 2.28 -13.72 -4.23
N LEU A 9 1.73 -14.70 -3.50
CA LEU A 9 1.12 -14.48 -2.19
C LEU A 9 2.11 -13.88 -1.19
N ARG A 10 3.33 -14.41 -1.17
CA ARG A 10 4.41 -13.91 -0.29
C ARG A 10 4.80 -12.46 -0.64
N CYS A 11 4.88 -12.12 -1.93
CA CYS A 11 5.16 -10.76 -2.37
C CYS A 11 4.07 -9.78 -1.91
N LEU A 12 2.79 -10.18 -2.00
CA LEU A 12 1.66 -9.36 -1.55
C LEU A 12 1.69 -9.14 -0.03
N GLU A 13 1.97 -10.18 0.75
CA GLU A 13 2.15 -10.07 2.21
C GLU A 13 3.30 -9.13 2.56
N LEU A 14 4.48 -9.33 1.95
CA LEU A 14 5.67 -8.51 2.19
C LEU A 14 5.43 -7.03 1.88
N GLN A 15 4.77 -6.74 0.75
CA GLN A 15 4.42 -5.38 0.37
C GLN A 15 3.49 -4.72 1.41
N GLY A 16 2.53 -5.48 1.93
CA GLY A 16 1.64 -5.06 3.00
C GLY A 16 2.38 -4.75 4.31
N GLU A 17 3.29 -5.64 4.71
CA GLU A 17 4.12 -5.50 5.90
C GLU A 17 5.01 -4.26 5.84
N LEU A 18 5.75 -4.07 4.74
CA LEU A 18 6.62 -2.91 4.53
C LEU A 18 5.86 -1.57 4.69
N ARG A 19 4.63 -1.50 4.19
CA ARG A 19 3.80 -0.29 4.33
C ARG A 19 3.32 -0.07 5.76
N ARG A 20 2.97 -1.14 6.48
CA ARG A 20 2.58 -1.05 7.88
C ARG A 20 3.75 -0.62 8.75
N GLU A 21 4.93 -1.17 8.52
CA GLU A 21 6.17 -0.78 9.19
C GLU A 21 6.47 0.70 8.95
N LEU A 22 6.43 1.15 7.69
CA LEU A 22 6.59 2.57 7.36
C LEU A 22 5.60 3.47 8.11
N LEU A 23 4.31 3.10 8.18
CA LEU A 23 3.31 3.88 8.91
C LEU A 23 3.57 3.92 10.42
N GLN A 24 4.05 2.81 10.99
CA GLN A 24 4.44 2.74 12.40
C GLN A 24 5.66 3.60 12.69
N GLU A 25 6.69 3.54 11.83
CA GLU A 25 7.87 4.40 11.91
C GLU A 25 7.50 5.88 11.78
N LEU A 26 6.62 6.23 10.84
CA LEU A 26 6.12 7.60 10.71
C LEU A 26 5.37 8.04 11.97
N ALA A 27 4.52 7.18 12.55
CA ALA A 27 3.79 7.51 13.77
C ALA A 27 4.73 7.69 14.97
N GLU A 28 5.80 6.88 15.07
CA GLU A 28 6.83 7.05 16.09
C GLU A 28 7.63 8.33 15.86
N PHE A 29 8.04 8.60 14.61
CA PHE A 29 8.71 9.84 14.25
C PHE A 29 7.91 11.07 14.66
N MET A 30 6.59 11.09 14.39
CA MET A 30 5.73 12.21 14.79
C MET A 30 5.71 12.39 16.31
N ARG A 31 5.65 11.30 17.09
CA ARG A 31 5.71 11.36 18.57
C ARG A 31 7.06 11.88 19.06
N ARG A 32 8.17 11.41 18.51
CA ARG A 32 9.52 11.89 18.87
C ARG A 32 9.73 13.35 18.50
N ARG A 33 9.27 13.76 17.32
CA ARG A 33 9.30 15.16 16.89
C ARG A 33 8.48 16.04 17.84
N ALA A 34 7.31 15.57 18.27
CA ALA A 34 6.48 16.28 19.24
C ALA A 34 7.18 16.46 20.60
N GLU A 35 7.92 15.45 21.08
CA GLU A 35 8.72 15.56 22.31
C GLU A 35 9.75 16.70 22.21
N VAL A 36 10.47 16.77 21.08
CA VAL A 36 11.46 17.83 20.80
C VAL A 36 10.80 19.21 20.75
N GLU A 37 9.68 19.36 20.05
CA GLU A 37 8.93 20.62 19.99
C GLU A 37 8.43 21.07 21.37
N LEU A 38 8.00 20.12 22.22
CA LEU A 38 7.56 20.42 23.57
C LEU A 38 8.72 20.85 24.48
N GLU A 39 9.88 20.24 24.35
CA GLU A 39 11.09 20.65 25.05
C GLU A 39 11.52 22.06 24.64
N TYR A 40 11.49 22.35 23.33
CA TYR A 40 11.77 23.67 22.80
C TYR A 40 10.80 24.73 23.34
N SER A 41 9.50 24.44 23.30
CA SER A 41 8.44 25.27 23.88
C SER A 41 8.71 25.60 25.36
N ARG A 42 9.01 24.58 26.17
CA ARG A 42 9.34 24.76 27.61
C ARG A 42 10.61 25.58 27.81
N GLY A 43 11.60 25.45 26.92
CA GLY A 43 12.82 26.25 26.94
C GLY A 43 12.55 27.73 26.72
N LEU A 44 11.72 28.05 25.71
CA LEU A 44 11.30 29.42 25.40
C LEU A 44 10.49 30.06 26.54
N GLU A 45 9.53 29.33 27.12
CA GLU A 45 8.72 29.86 28.22
C GLU A 45 9.60 30.20 29.44
N LYS A 46 10.48 29.27 29.84
CA LYS A 46 11.44 29.50 30.94
C LYS A 46 12.35 30.71 30.67
N LEU A 47 12.77 30.92 29.41
CA LEU A 47 13.56 32.08 29.02
C LEU A 47 12.75 33.36 29.20
N ALA A 48 11.54 33.42 28.64
CA ALA A 48 10.66 34.59 28.74
C ALA A 48 10.30 34.94 30.19
N GLU A 49 10.00 33.93 31.02
CA GLU A 49 9.72 34.09 32.45
C GLU A 49 10.90 34.63 33.24
N ARG A 50 12.11 34.11 33.01
CA ARG A 50 13.34 34.58 33.68
C ARG A 50 13.58 36.06 33.44
N PHE A 51 13.35 36.53 32.23
CA PHE A 51 13.60 37.91 31.83
C PHE A 51 12.44 38.85 32.19
N SER A 52 11.21 38.34 32.23
CA SER A 52 10.06 39.10 32.74
C SER A 52 10.12 39.30 34.25
N SER A 53 10.54 38.28 34.99
CA SER A 53 10.74 38.34 36.45
C SER A 53 11.99 39.14 36.86
N ARG A 54 13.04 39.18 36.01
CA ARG A 54 14.19 40.11 36.17
C ARG A 54 13.82 41.58 35.99
N GLY A 55 12.61 41.86 35.50
CA GLY A 55 11.87 43.10 35.76
C GLY A 55 11.97 43.59 37.22
N GLY A 56 12.21 42.70 38.19
CA GLY A 56 12.43 43.06 39.59
C GLY A 56 13.88 43.36 40.03
N ARG A 57 14.93 43.11 39.22
CA ARG A 57 16.34 43.19 39.69
C ARG A 57 17.21 44.32 39.11
N LEU A 58 16.77 45.03 38.07
CA LEU A 58 17.41 46.29 37.66
C LEU A 58 16.98 47.42 38.64
N GLY A 59 17.78 47.65 39.69
CA GLY A 59 17.66 48.82 40.57
C GLY A 59 16.50 48.77 41.57
N SER A 60 16.80 48.42 42.82
CA SER A 60 15.90 48.45 43.98
C SER A 60 15.61 49.88 44.49
N SER A 61 15.59 50.89 43.62
CA SER A 61 15.25 52.28 43.98
C SER A 61 13.81 52.59 43.62
N ARG A 62 13.08 53.30 44.50
CA ARG A 62 11.69 53.73 44.29
C ARG A 62 11.50 54.52 42.98
N GLU A 63 12.55 55.20 42.50
CA GLU A 63 12.54 55.99 41.26
C GLU A 63 12.53 55.13 39.99
N HIS A 64 13.06 53.90 40.04
CA HIS A 64 13.03 52.99 38.89
C HIS A 64 11.66 52.33 38.74
N GLN A 65 10.76 52.41 39.74
CA GLN A 65 9.46 51.76 39.69
C GLN A 65 8.45 52.48 38.77
N SER A 66 8.58 53.79 38.54
CA SER A 66 7.69 54.55 37.65
C SER A 66 7.82 54.10 36.20
N PHE A 67 9.06 53.98 35.68
CA PHE A 67 9.34 53.48 34.32
C PHE A 67 9.06 51.97 34.12
N ARG A 68 8.79 51.22 35.21
CA ARG A 68 8.54 49.77 35.17
C ARG A 68 7.06 49.41 35.08
N LYS A 69 6.17 50.29 35.55
CA LYS A 69 4.72 50.04 35.55
C LYS A 69 4.11 50.14 34.16
N GLU A 70 4.77 50.84 33.24
CA GLU A 70 4.28 51.07 31.88
C GLU A 70 5.39 50.74 30.86
N PRO A 71 5.36 49.53 30.27
CA PRO A 71 6.37 49.08 29.30
C PRO A 71 6.45 49.95 28.04
N SER A 72 5.39 50.72 27.72
CA SER A 72 5.30 51.68 26.62
C SER A 72 5.90 53.06 26.95
N LEU A 73 6.39 53.25 28.19
CA LEU A 73 6.83 54.57 28.63
C LEU A 73 8.11 55.01 27.91
N LEU A 74 9.03 54.10 27.61
CA LEU A 74 10.18 54.39 26.73
C LEU A 74 10.18 53.45 25.53
N SER A 75 10.47 53.96 24.34
CA SER A 75 10.42 53.16 23.11
C SER A 75 11.35 51.92 23.13
N PRO A 76 12.57 51.93 23.69
CA PRO A 76 13.36 50.69 23.84
C PRO A 76 12.75 49.66 24.79
N LEU A 77 12.02 50.11 25.83
CA LEU A 77 11.31 49.21 26.74
C LEU A 77 10.12 48.55 26.04
N HIS A 78 9.49 49.27 25.11
CA HIS A 78 8.45 48.71 24.26
C HIS A 78 9.00 47.63 23.32
N CYS A 79 10.12 47.88 22.63
CA CYS A 79 10.79 46.87 21.80
C CYS A 79 11.12 45.59 22.59
N TRP A 80 11.64 45.78 23.82
CA TRP A 80 11.91 44.66 24.72
C TRP A 80 10.65 43.88 25.11
N ALA A 81 9.55 44.58 25.41
CA ALA A 81 8.27 43.95 25.74
C ALA A 81 7.71 43.14 24.55
N VAL A 82 7.78 43.69 23.33
CA VAL A 82 7.37 43.00 22.09
C VAL A 82 8.23 41.75 21.86
N LEU A 83 9.55 41.85 22.04
CA LEU A 83 10.46 40.69 21.89
C LEU A 83 10.14 39.57 22.89
N LEU A 84 9.87 39.91 24.16
CA LEU A 84 9.46 38.93 25.16
C LEU A 84 8.09 38.30 24.84
N GLN A 85 7.15 39.10 24.33
CA GLN A 85 5.84 38.60 23.92
C GLN A 85 5.94 37.67 22.71
N HIS A 86 6.79 38.01 21.73
CA HIS A 86 7.11 37.16 20.59
C HIS A 86 7.65 35.79 21.02
N THR A 87 8.60 35.79 21.95
CA THR A 87 9.21 34.57 22.51
C THR A 87 8.15 33.67 23.18
N ARG A 88 7.20 34.25 23.92
CA ARG A 88 6.07 33.51 24.52
C ARG A 88 5.12 32.96 23.46
N GLN A 89 4.84 33.75 22.42
CA GLN A 89 3.98 33.27 21.34
C GLN A 89 4.61 32.06 20.65
N GLN A 90 5.92 32.13 20.35
CA GLN A 90 6.63 31.01 19.77
C GLN A 90 6.63 29.77 20.67
N SER A 91 6.74 29.94 21.99
CA SER A 91 6.55 28.83 22.94
C SER A 91 5.18 28.16 22.80
N ARG A 92 4.10 28.95 22.72
CA ARG A 92 2.72 28.45 22.59
C ARG A 92 2.50 27.73 21.26
N GLU A 93 3.00 28.29 20.16
CA GLU A 93 2.89 27.66 18.83
C GLU A 93 3.65 26.32 18.77
N SER A 94 4.86 26.24 19.33
CA SER A 94 5.58 24.96 19.41
C SER A 94 4.87 23.93 20.29
N ALA A 95 4.22 24.34 21.39
CA ALA A 95 3.39 23.45 22.19
C ALA A 95 2.18 22.94 21.39
N ALA A 96 1.47 23.82 20.67
CA ALA A 96 0.34 23.44 19.83
C ALA A 96 0.76 22.51 18.68
N LEU A 97 1.92 22.75 18.06
CA LEU A 97 2.49 21.86 17.05
C LEU A 97 2.77 20.48 17.65
N SER A 98 3.40 20.41 18.83
CA SER A 98 3.64 19.16 19.56
C SER A 98 2.35 18.36 19.78
N GLU A 99 1.27 19.01 20.24
CA GLU A 99 -0.03 18.36 20.46
C GLU A 99 -0.61 17.78 19.17
N VAL A 100 -0.53 18.51 18.04
CA VAL A 100 -1.01 18.05 16.74
C VAL A 100 -0.20 16.85 16.23
N LEU A 101 1.13 16.90 16.38
CA LEU A 101 2.03 15.82 15.96
C LEU A 101 1.81 14.53 16.77
N ALA A 102 1.83 14.62 18.11
CA ALA A 102 1.69 13.46 18.99
C ALA A 102 0.26 12.90 19.06
N GLY A 103 -0.75 13.75 18.86
CA GLY A 103 -2.16 13.37 18.92
C GLY A 103 -2.69 12.94 17.55
N PRO A 104 -3.45 13.82 16.85
CA PRO A 104 -4.24 13.44 15.69
C PRO A 104 -3.41 12.89 14.52
N LEU A 105 -2.18 13.37 14.30
CA LEU A 105 -1.35 12.87 13.20
C LEU A 105 -0.79 11.47 13.48
N ALA A 106 -0.18 11.25 14.64
CA ALA A 106 0.32 9.94 15.03
C ALA A 106 -0.81 8.89 15.10
N GLN A 107 -1.95 9.24 15.70
CA GLN A 107 -3.12 8.35 15.77
C GLN A 107 -3.64 7.97 14.39
N ARG A 108 -3.72 8.93 13.47
CA ARG A 108 -4.20 8.65 12.12
C ARG A 108 -3.27 7.74 11.34
N LEU A 109 -1.95 7.87 11.52
CA LEU A 109 -0.98 6.93 10.94
C LEU A 109 -1.17 5.52 11.50
N SER A 110 -1.40 5.37 12.80
CA SER A 110 -1.72 4.08 13.42
C SER A 110 -3.00 3.46 12.85
N HIS A 111 -4.07 4.24 12.70
CA HIS A 111 -5.31 3.74 12.09
C HIS A 111 -5.12 3.30 10.63
N ILE A 112 -4.38 4.07 9.83
CA ILE A 112 -4.06 3.66 8.45
C ILE A 112 -3.26 2.34 8.47
N ALA A 113 -2.35 2.14 9.42
CA ALA A 113 -1.57 0.90 9.52
C ALA A 113 -2.46 -0.32 9.85
N GLU A 114 -3.50 -0.13 10.67
CA GLU A 114 -4.50 -1.16 10.93
C GLU A 114 -5.35 -1.46 9.70
N ASP A 115 -5.79 -0.42 8.97
CA ASP A 115 -6.55 -0.56 7.73
C ASP A 115 -5.76 -1.30 6.66
N VAL A 116 -4.49 -0.96 6.46
CA VAL A 116 -3.59 -1.70 5.56
C VAL A 116 -3.49 -3.16 5.98
N GLY A 117 -3.34 -3.46 7.28
CA GLY A 117 -3.32 -4.84 7.77
C GLY A 117 -4.60 -5.61 7.49
N ARG A 118 -5.77 -4.96 7.64
CA ARG A 118 -7.07 -5.56 7.29
C ARG A 118 -7.23 -5.80 5.79
N LEU A 119 -6.80 -4.84 4.96
CA LEU A 119 -6.87 -4.95 3.49
C LEU A 119 -5.96 -6.05 2.97
N VAL A 120 -4.69 -6.09 3.41
CA VAL A 120 -3.73 -7.12 3.00
C VAL A 120 -4.24 -8.52 3.34
N LYS A 121 -4.81 -8.71 4.53
CA LYS A 121 -5.42 -10.00 4.91
C LYS A 121 -6.56 -10.40 3.96
N LYS A 122 -7.46 -9.47 3.63
CA LYS A 122 -8.57 -9.74 2.69
C LYS A 122 -8.08 -10.04 1.28
N SER A 123 -7.12 -9.26 0.77
CA SER A 123 -6.55 -9.47 -0.56
C SER A 123 -5.81 -10.80 -0.66
N ARG A 124 -5.08 -11.20 0.39
CA ARG A 124 -4.46 -12.52 0.51
C ARG A 124 -5.49 -13.64 0.46
N ASP A 125 -6.59 -13.52 1.21
CA ASP A 125 -7.65 -14.53 1.23
C ASP A 125 -8.33 -14.65 -0.16
N LEU A 126 -8.54 -13.53 -0.87
CA LEU A 126 -9.06 -13.52 -2.25
C LEU A 126 -8.08 -14.11 -3.25
N GLU A 127 -6.79 -13.76 -3.16
CA GLU A 127 -5.75 -14.33 -4.02
C GLU A 127 -5.67 -15.84 -3.83
N GLN A 128 -5.70 -16.33 -2.59
CA GLN A 128 -5.70 -17.77 -2.30
C GLN A 128 -6.89 -18.47 -2.95
N GLN A 129 -8.10 -17.89 -2.88
CA GLN A 129 -9.28 -18.45 -3.52
C GLN A 129 -9.12 -18.55 -5.04
N LEU A 130 -8.66 -17.47 -5.69
CA LEU A 130 -8.41 -17.44 -7.14
C LEU A 130 -7.34 -18.47 -7.55
N GLN A 131 -6.28 -18.60 -6.76
CA GLN A 131 -5.23 -19.58 -6.99
C GLN A 131 -5.73 -21.02 -6.83
N ASP A 132 -6.59 -21.30 -5.85
CA ASP A 132 -7.18 -22.61 -5.62
C ASP A 132 -8.11 -23.01 -6.77
N GLU A 133 -9.00 -22.11 -7.20
CA GLU A 133 -9.87 -22.31 -8.38
C GLU A 133 -9.05 -22.58 -9.64
N LEU A 134 -7.98 -21.81 -9.86
CA LEU A 134 -7.10 -22.01 -11.00
C LEU A 134 -6.40 -23.37 -10.98
N LEU A 135 -5.96 -23.84 -9.81
CA LEU A 135 -5.35 -25.15 -9.64
C LEU A 135 -6.36 -26.29 -9.82
N GLU A 136 -7.62 -26.08 -9.47
CA GLU A 136 -8.72 -27.03 -9.70
C GLU A 136 -8.93 -27.25 -11.20
N VAL A 137 -9.09 -26.19 -12.00
CA VAL A 137 -9.28 -26.31 -13.47
C VAL A 137 -8.05 -26.96 -14.13
N VAL A 138 -6.83 -26.67 -13.63
CA VAL A 138 -5.60 -27.35 -14.09
C VAL A 138 -5.63 -28.85 -13.78
N SER A 139 -6.15 -29.24 -12.61
CA SER A 139 -6.31 -30.65 -12.22
C SER A 139 -7.32 -31.39 -13.11
N GLU A 140 -8.42 -30.74 -13.44
CA GLU A 140 -9.44 -31.25 -14.39
C GLU A 140 -8.83 -31.52 -15.76
N LEU A 141 -8.01 -30.60 -16.28
CA LEU A 141 -7.29 -30.79 -17.54
C LEU A 141 -6.35 -32.00 -17.51
N GLN A 142 -5.63 -32.21 -16.41
CA GLN A 142 -4.78 -33.40 -16.27
C GLN A 142 -5.61 -34.69 -16.29
N THR A 143 -6.81 -34.67 -15.71
CA THR A 143 -7.73 -35.81 -15.70
C THR A 143 -8.31 -36.08 -17.09
N ALA A 144 -8.75 -35.03 -17.81
CA ALA A 144 -9.24 -35.13 -19.18
C ALA A 144 -8.15 -35.67 -20.13
N LYS A 145 -6.91 -35.17 -19.99
CA LYS A 145 -5.74 -35.64 -20.75
C LYS A 145 -5.46 -37.13 -20.52
N LYS A 146 -5.43 -37.58 -19.26
CA LYS A 146 -5.22 -39.00 -18.92
C LYS A 146 -6.31 -39.89 -19.51
N THR A 147 -7.57 -39.46 -19.44
CA THR A 147 -8.72 -40.18 -20.02
C THR A 147 -8.61 -40.30 -21.53
N TYR A 148 -8.26 -39.20 -22.22
CA TYR A 148 -8.00 -39.22 -23.66
C TYR A 148 -6.87 -40.19 -24.02
N GLN A 149 -5.74 -40.15 -23.30
CA GLN A 149 -4.60 -41.04 -23.55
C GLN A 149 -4.97 -42.52 -23.37
N ALA A 150 -5.78 -42.85 -22.35
CA ALA A 150 -6.26 -44.21 -22.12
C ALA A 150 -7.16 -44.70 -23.28
N TYR A 151 -8.17 -43.93 -23.68
CA TYR A 151 -9.05 -44.33 -24.78
C TYR A 151 -8.35 -44.31 -26.14
N HIS A 152 -7.36 -43.44 -26.35
CA HIS A 152 -6.51 -43.48 -27.53
C HIS A 152 -5.74 -44.82 -27.59
N MET A 153 -5.13 -45.25 -26.49
CA MET A 153 -4.45 -46.54 -26.40
C MET A 153 -5.39 -47.72 -26.69
N GLU A 154 -6.58 -47.72 -26.11
CA GLU A 154 -7.60 -48.75 -26.38
C GLU A 154 -8.03 -48.79 -27.86
N SER A 155 -8.24 -47.63 -28.47
CA SER A 155 -8.60 -47.50 -29.88
C SER A 155 -7.52 -48.06 -30.80
N VAL A 156 -6.25 -47.70 -30.55
CA VAL A 156 -5.09 -48.22 -31.31
C VAL A 156 -4.97 -49.74 -31.15
N ASN A 157 -5.16 -50.25 -29.93
CA ASN A 157 -5.15 -51.69 -29.67
C ASN A 157 -6.30 -52.44 -30.37
N ALA A 158 -7.50 -51.83 -30.43
CA ALA A 158 -8.64 -52.40 -31.16
C ALA A 158 -8.39 -52.40 -32.68
N GLU A 159 -7.80 -51.33 -33.22
CA GLU A 159 -7.40 -51.21 -34.62
C GLU A 159 -6.36 -52.27 -35.01
N ALA A 160 -5.34 -52.49 -34.17
CA ALA A 160 -4.34 -53.52 -34.41
C ALA A 160 -4.95 -54.93 -34.45
N LYS A 161 -5.90 -55.23 -33.54
CA LYS A 161 -6.62 -56.52 -33.49
C LYS A 161 -7.56 -56.70 -34.69
N LEU A 162 -8.17 -55.62 -35.18
CA LEU A 162 -8.97 -55.62 -36.40
C LEU A 162 -8.09 -55.93 -37.62
N ARG A 163 -6.98 -55.19 -37.80
CA ARG A 163 -6.04 -55.42 -38.91
C ARG A 163 -5.46 -56.84 -38.91
N GLU A 164 -5.20 -57.42 -37.74
CA GLU A 164 -4.78 -58.82 -37.63
C GLU A 164 -5.89 -59.79 -38.08
N ALA A 165 -7.14 -59.54 -37.66
CA ALA A 165 -8.27 -60.37 -38.06
C ALA A 165 -8.55 -60.29 -39.58
N GLU A 166 -8.46 -59.09 -40.17
CA GLU A 166 -8.57 -58.87 -41.61
C GLU A 166 -7.47 -59.62 -42.38
N ARG A 167 -6.21 -59.49 -41.95
CA ARG A 167 -5.09 -60.25 -42.56
C ARG A 167 -5.25 -61.77 -42.45
N GLN A 168 -5.83 -62.27 -41.35
CA GLN A 168 -6.12 -63.70 -41.20
C GLN A 168 -7.29 -64.16 -42.08
N GLU A 169 -8.28 -63.29 -42.31
CA GLU A 169 -9.43 -63.56 -43.16
C GLU A 169 -9.02 -63.55 -44.64
N GLU A 170 -8.22 -62.57 -45.10
CA GLU A 170 -7.59 -62.55 -46.42
C GLU A 170 -6.75 -63.79 -46.70
N LYS A 171 -5.94 -64.25 -45.73
CA LYS A 171 -5.17 -65.50 -45.85
C LYS A 171 -6.07 -66.74 -45.97
N ARG A 172 -7.25 -66.75 -45.34
CA ARG A 172 -8.24 -67.84 -45.45
C ARG A 172 -9.02 -67.79 -46.76
N ALA A 173 -9.33 -66.59 -47.24
CA ALA A 173 -9.99 -66.34 -48.52
C ALA A 173 -9.04 -66.63 -49.71
N GLY A 174 -7.76 -66.23 -49.65
CA GLY A 174 -6.77 -66.48 -50.70
C GLY A 174 -6.37 -67.95 -50.85
N ARG A 175 -6.48 -68.76 -49.78
CA ARG A 175 -6.27 -70.22 -49.83
C ARG A 175 -7.44 -70.99 -50.47
N SER A 176 -8.48 -70.27 -50.91
CA SER A 176 -9.66 -70.82 -51.60
C SER A 176 -9.59 -70.75 -53.13
N VAL A 177 -8.43 -70.37 -53.70
CA VAL A 177 -8.16 -70.60 -55.12
C VAL A 177 -7.70 -72.07 -55.29
N PRO A 178 -8.43 -72.89 -56.08
CA PRO A 178 -8.04 -74.29 -56.26
C PRO A 178 -6.79 -74.36 -57.12
N ASN A 179 -5.68 -74.83 -56.56
CA ASN A 179 -4.62 -75.42 -57.36
C ASN A 179 -5.24 -76.61 -58.09
N THR A 180 -5.23 -76.52 -59.42
CA THR A 180 -5.55 -77.59 -60.33
C THR A 180 -4.68 -78.81 -60.03
N THR A 181 -5.28 -79.88 -59.52
CA THR A 181 -4.97 -81.27 -59.91
C THR A 181 -5.97 -82.23 -59.25
N ALA A 182 -6.73 -82.89 -60.12
CA ALA A 182 -7.49 -84.13 -60.00
C ALA A 182 -7.76 -84.75 -58.60
N GLY A 183 -9.04 -85.03 -58.34
CA GLY A 183 -9.44 -86.16 -57.49
C GLY A 183 -10.58 -85.87 -56.50
N ALA A 184 -11.76 -86.37 -56.82
CA ALA A 184 -12.87 -86.76 -55.93
C ALA A 184 -13.31 -85.76 -54.83
N THR A 185 -14.44 -85.12 -55.15
CA THR A 185 -15.37 -84.40 -54.28
C THR A 185 -15.82 -85.21 -53.06
N GLU A 186 -15.54 -84.70 -51.87
CA GLU A 186 -16.41 -84.67 -50.67
C GLU A 186 -15.81 -83.58 -49.71
N ALA A 187 -15.61 -82.36 -50.23
CA ALA A 187 -15.23 -81.21 -49.41
C ALA A 187 -16.49 -80.62 -48.79
N GLY A 188 -16.95 -81.26 -47.71
CA GLY A 188 -18.26 -81.02 -47.08
C GLY A 188 -18.54 -79.59 -46.54
N PRO A 189 -19.74 -79.41 -45.93
CA PRO A 189 -20.29 -78.14 -45.40
C PRO A 189 -19.37 -77.35 -44.46
N LEU A 190 -18.35 -78.01 -43.91
CA LEU A 190 -17.37 -77.49 -42.97
C LEU A 190 -16.55 -76.31 -43.54
N ARG A 191 -16.19 -76.32 -44.84
CA ARG A 191 -15.36 -75.26 -45.46
C ARG A 191 -16.10 -73.92 -45.63
N LYS A 192 -17.37 -73.95 -46.07
CA LYS A 192 -18.23 -72.75 -46.16
C LYS A 192 -18.56 -72.17 -44.76
N SER A 193 -18.65 -73.01 -43.74
CA SER A 193 -18.90 -72.57 -42.35
C SER A 193 -17.71 -71.79 -41.73
N SER A 194 -16.47 -72.16 -42.07
CA SER A 194 -15.24 -71.55 -41.53
C SER A 194 -15.01 -70.13 -42.06
N LEU A 195 -15.25 -69.90 -43.36
CA LEU A 195 -15.21 -68.57 -43.97
C LEU A 195 -16.28 -67.64 -43.38
N LYS A 196 -17.51 -68.15 -43.19
CA LYS A 196 -18.60 -67.42 -42.54
C LYS A 196 -18.29 -67.07 -41.07
N LYS A 197 -17.53 -67.93 -40.36
CA LYS A 197 -17.06 -67.67 -38.99
C LYS A 197 -15.92 -66.64 -38.93
N GLY A 198 -15.05 -66.60 -39.96
CA GLY A 198 -14.01 -65.59 -40.14
C GLY A 198 -14.58 -64.20 -40.37
N GLY A 199 -15.50 -64.04 -41.32
CA GLY A 199 -16.18 -62.77 -41.58
C GLY A 199 -16.91 -62.21 -40.35
N ARG A 200 -17.62 -63.06 -39.60
CA ARG A 200 -18.25 -62.66 -38.32
C ARG A 200 -17.25 -62.17 -37.27
N LEU A 201 -16.02 -62.70 -37.26
CA LEU A 201 -14.98 -62.26 -36.34
C LEU A 201 -14.44 -60.88 -36.72
N VAL A 202 -14.21 -60.64 -38.02
CA VAL A 202 -13.81 -59.32 -38.55
C VAL A 202 -14.88 -58.30 -38.23
N GLU A 203 -16.16 -58.58 -38.54
CA GLU A 203 -17.30 -57.71 -38.25
C GLU A 203 -17.42 -57.38 -36.75
N LYS A 204 -17.22 -58.37 -35.87
CA LYS A 204 -17.19 -58.15 -34.41
C LYS A 204 -16.01 -57.27 -33.97
N ARG A 205 -14.83 -57.41 -34.60
CA ARG A 205 -13.65 -56.58 -34.31
C ARG A 205 -13.83 -55.16 -34.85
N GLN A 206 -14.48 -55.01 -36.00
CA GLN A 206 -14.84 -53.74 -36.61
C GLN A 206 -15.78 -52.95 -35.70
N ALA A 207 -16.85 -53.58 -35.20
CA ALA A 207 -17.77 -52.96 -34.27
C ALA A 207 -17.07 -52.45 -33.00
N LYS A 208 -16.18 -53.27 -32.41
CA LYS A 208 -15.37 -52.87 -31.24
C LYS A 208 -14.42 -51.71 -31.53
N PHE A 209 -13.75 -51.74 -32.68
CA PHE A 209 -12.88 -50.63 -33.10
C PHE A 209 -13.68 -49.34 -33.24
N MET A 210 -14.85 -49.37 -33.88
CA MET A 210 -15.72 -48.20 -34.03
C MET A 210 -16.20 -47.66 -32.68
N GLU A 211 -16.52 -48.53 -31.72
CA GLU A 211 -16.87 -48.15 -30.35
C GLU A 211 -15.71 -47.42 -29.65
N HIS A 212 -14.50 -48.00 -29.65
CA HIS A 212 -13.33 -47.37 -29.02
C HIS A 212 -12.90 -46.08 -29.74
N LYS A 213 -13.03 -46.03 -31.07
CA LYS A 213 -12.77 -44.82 -31.87
C LYS A 213 -13.72 -43.69 -31.47
N LEU A 214 -15.00 -44.00 -31.26
CA LEU A 214 -15.98 -43.02 -30.78
C LEU A 214 -15.66 -42.53 -29.37
N LYS A 215 -15.32 -43.44 -28.43
CA LYS A 215 -14.90 -43.07 -27.06
C LYS A 215 -13.65 -42.18 -27.06
N CYS A 216 -12.64 -42.54 -27.85
CA CYS A 216 -11.43 -41.74 -28.05
C CYS A 216 -11.76 -40.35 -28.60
N THR A 217 -12.64 -40.26 -29.60
CA THR A 217 -13.07 -38.99 -30.19
C THR A 217 -13.76 -38.09 -29.17
N LYS A 218 -14.66 -38.65 -28.35
CA LYS A 218 -15.34 -37.91 -27.28
C LYS A 218 -14.34 -37.38 -26.24
N ALA A 219 -13.46 -38.24 -25.72
CA ALA A 219 -12.47 -37.80 -24.74
C ALA A 219 -11.45 -36.80 -25.32
N ARG A 220 -11.12 -36.89 -26.61
CA ARG A 220 -10.31 -35.87 -27.29
C ARG A 220 -11.00 -34.52 -27.28
N ASN A 221 -12.30 -34.47 -27.58
CA ASN A 221 -13.05 -33.22 -27.60
C ASN A 221 -13.15 -32.62 -26.19
N GLU A 222 -13.44 -33.43 -25.16
CA GLU A 222 -13.43 -32.98 -23.76
C GLU A 222 -12.05 -32.43 -23.34
N TYR A 223 -10.97 -33.12 -23.71
CA TYR A 223 -9.61 -32.63 -23.47
C TYR A 223 -9.34 -31.28 -24.16
N LEU A 224 -9.76 -31.11 -25.41
CA LEU A 224 -9.57 -29.85 -26.14
C LEU A 224 -10.39 -28.71 -25.55
N LEU A 225 -11.62 -28.97 -25.10
CA LEU A 225 -12.46 -27.98 -24.42
C LEU A 225 -11.86 -27.57 -23.08
N SER A 226 -11.43 -28.55 -22.27
CA SER A 226 -10.74 -28.28 -21.00
C SER A 226 -9.42 -27.54 -21.20
N LEU A 227 -8.67 -27.84 -22.26
CA LEU A 227 -7.43 -27.14 -22.61
C LEU A 227 -7.69 -25.68 -22.94
N ALA A 228 -8.74 -25.39 -23.73
CA ALA A 228 -9.15 -24.02 -24.03
C ALA A 228 -9.59 -23.28 -22.76
N SER A 229 -10.36 -23.93 -21.88
CA SER A 229 -10.82 -23.37 -20.62
C SER A 229 -9.66 -23.02 -19.68
N VAL A 230 -8.71 -23.94 -19.47
CA VAL A 230 -7.53 -23.68 -18.63
C VAL A 230 -6.68 -22.54 -19.19
N ASN A 231 -6.44 -22.52 -20.51
CA ASN A 231 -5.65 -21.45 -21.11
C ASN A 231 -6.33 -20.08 -20.93
N ALA A 232 -7.67 -20.01 -21.04
CA ALA A 232 -8.42 -18.80 -20.78
C ALA A 232 -8.34 -18.38 -19.30
N ALA A 233 -8.53 -19.32 -18.36
CA ALA A 233 -8.44 -19.06 -16.92
C ALA A 233 -7.04 -18.59 -16.49
N VAL A 234 -5.98 -19.26 -16.97
CA VAL A 234 -4.60 -18.84 -16.72
C VAL A 234 -4.35 -17.45 -17.31
N SER A 235 -4.80 -17.19 -18.53
CA SER A 235 -4.65 -15.86 -19.14
C SER A 235 -5.38 -14.78 -18.34
N ASN A 236 -6.61 -15.05 -17.89
CA ASN A 236 -7.39 -14.09 -17.10
C ASN A 236 -6.70 -13.78 -15.76
N TYR A 237 -6.22 -14.81 -15.07
CA TYR A 237 -5.51 -14.65 -13.81
C TYR A 237 -4.31 -13.72 -13.92
N TYR A 238 -3.42 -13.98 -14.90
CA TYR A 238 -2.18 -13.21 -15.04
C TYR A 238 -2.36 -11.84 -15.70
N LEU A 239 -3.40 -11.63 -16.50
CA LEU A 239 -3.63 -10.36 -17.20
C LEU A 239 -4.58 -9.41 -16.47
N HIS A 240 -5.46 -9.94 -15.62
CA HIS A 240 -6.52 -9.16 -14.98
C HIS A 240 -6.50 -9.37 -13.46
N ASP A 241 -6.75 -10.59 -13.01
CA ASP A 241 -7.04 -10.83 -11.58
C ASP A 241 -5.88 -10.42 -10.66
N VAL A 242 -4.62 -10.70 -11.07
CA VAL A 242 -3.43 -10.26 -10.30
C VAL A 242 -3.32 -8.74 -10.24
N LEU A 243 -3.61 -8.02 -11.32
CA LEU A 243 -3.53 -6.55 -11.34
C LEU A 243 -4.62 -5.95 -10.46
N ASP A 244 -5.85 -6.45 -10.57
CA ASP A 244 -6.98 -6.00 -9.76
C ASP A 244 -6.74 -6.26 -8.27
N LEU A 245 -6.11 -7.38 -7.91
CA LEU A 245 -5.69 -7.67 -6.53
C LEU A 245 -4.65 -6.67 -6.01
N MET A 246 -3.67 -6.28 -6.85
CA MET A 246 -2.67 -5.27 -6.48
C MET A 246 -3.34 -3.91 -6.21
N ASP A 247 -4.29 -3.51 -7.06
CA ASP A 247 -5.04 -2.26 -6.87
C ASP A 247 -5.93 -2.31 -5.61
N CYS A 248 -6.52 -3.47 -5.30
CA CYS A 248 -7.30 -3.67 -4.07
C CYS A 248 -6.44 -3.53 -2.81
N CYS A 249 -5.20 -4.04 -2.82
CA CYS A 249 -4.24 -3.86 -1.72
C CYS A 249 -3.87 -2.40 -1.45
N ASP A 250 -3.91 -1.56 -2.47
CA ASP A 250 -3.45 -0.16 -2.44
C ASP A 250 -4.60 0.83 -2.23
N THR A 251 -5.84 0.32 -2.21
CA THR A 251 -7.05 1.13 -2.19
C THR A 251 -7.04 2.11 -1.02
N GLY A 252 -7.01 3.41 -1.36
CA GLY A 252 -7.06 4.50 -0.39
C GLY A 252 -5.77 4.81 0.36
N PHE A 253 -4.73 3.96 0.28
CA PHE A 253 -3.47 4.14 1.03
C PHE A 253 -2.78 5.47 0.70
N HIS A 254 -2.50 5.71 -0.58
CA HIS A 254 -1.79 6.92 -1.02
C HIS A 254 -2.57 8.20 -0.70
N LEU A 255 -3.89 8.15 -0.85
CA LEU A 255 -4.77 9.27 -0.53
C LEU A 255 -4.74 9.58 0.97
N ALA A 256 -4.88 8.56 1.81
CA ALA A 256 -4.88 8.70 3.26
C ALA A 256 -3.52 9.21 3.79
N LEU A 257 -2.42 8.61 3.34
CA LEU A 257 -1.07 9.07 3.67
C LEU A 257 -0.84 10.51 3.22
N GLY A 258 -1.20 10.84 1.98
CA GLY A 258 -1.11 12.20 1.45
C GLY A 258 -1.92 13.22 2.27
N GLN A 259 -3.08 12.83 2.80
CA GLN A 259 -3.87 13.70 3.69
C GLN A 259 -3.20 13.93 5.05
N VAL A 260 -2.55 12.91 5.63
CA VAL A 260 -1.76 13.08 6.86
C VAL A 260 -0.60 14.04 6.61
N LEU A 261 0.17 13.83 5.54
CA LEU A 261 1.32 14.67 5.20
C LEU A 261 0.91 16.12 4.89
N ARG A 262 -0.22 16.33 4.22
CA ARG A 262 -0.80 17.68 4.03
C ARG A 262 -1.21 18.33 5.36
N SER A 263 -1.76 17.55 6.29
CA SER A 263 -2.14 18.06 7.61
C SER A 263 -0.91 18.45 8.44
N TYR A 264 0.16 17.67 8.34
CA TYR A 264 1.48 17.99 8.89
C TYR A 264 2.03 19.29 8.28
N MET A 265 2.06 19.42 6.94
CA MET A 265 2.52 20.64 6.27
C MET A 265 1.70 21.87 6.70
N ALA A 266 0.38 21.72 6.80
CA ALA A 266 -0.49 22.80 7.26
C ALA A 266 -0.22 23.21 8.72
N ALA A 267 0.19 22.28 9.59
CA ALA A 267 0.57 22.60 10.96
C ALA A 267 1.88 23.42 10.99
N GLU A 268 2.90 22.98 10.26
CA GLU A 268 4.17 23.69 10.11
C GLU A 268 3.98 25.09 9.51
N SER A 269 3.15 25.22 8.46
CA SER A 269 2.85 26.52 7.84
C SER A 269 2.18 27.50 8.79
N ARG A 270 1.35 27.03 9.74
CA ARG A 270 0.75 27.92 10.77
C ARG A 270 1.81 28.46 11.72
N THR A 271 2.70 27.59 12.20
CA THR A 271 3.83 28.00 13.07
C THR A 271 4.72 29.02 12.35
N GLN A 272 5.04 28.77 11.07
CA GLN A 272 5.83 29.70 10.25
C GLN A 272 5.11 31.05 10.07
N ALA A 273 3.81 31.05 9.78
CA ALA A 273 3.04 32.28 9.62
C ALA A 273 3.01 33.10 10.92
N SER A 274 2.83 32.45 12.08
CA SER A 274 2.91 33.13 13.38
C SER A 274 4.29 33.70 13.65
N GLN A 275 5.36 33.02 13.24
CA GLN A 275 6.73 33.53 13.38
C GLN A 275 6.92 34.82 12.56
N VAL A 276 6.50 34.81 11.29
CA VAL A 276 6.58 35.98 10.39
C VAL A 276 5.80 37.15 10.95
N GLN A 277 4.53 36.95 11.35
CA GLN A 277 3.71 37.99 11.96
C GLN A 277 4.39 38.62 13.17
N GLY A 278 4.97 37.77 14.01
CA GLY A 278 5.63 38.21 15.21
C GLY A 278 6.92 39.00 14.97
N LEU A 279 7.68 38.67 13.90
CA LEU A 279 8.82 39.46 13.47
C LEU A 279 8.39 40.82 12.93
N SER A 280 7.28 40.88 12.18
CA SER A 280 6.71 42.15 11.71
C SER A 280 6.33 43.07 12.87
N SER A 281 5.73 42.55 13.94
CA SER A 281 5.44 43.37 15.13
C SER A 281 6.70 43.92 15.81
N LEU A 282 7.81 43.17 15.79
CA LEU A 282 9.08 43.66 16.33
C LEU A 282 9.70 44.74 15.43
N GLU A 283 9.62 44.56 14.11
CA GLU A 283 10.05 45.56 13.12
C GLU A 283 9.28 46.88 13.32
N GLU A 284 7.96 46.83 13.47
CA GLU A 284 7.14 48.00 13.80
C GLU A 284 7.59 48.69 15.10
N ALA A 285 7.92 47.92 16.14
CA ALA A 285 8.41 48.49 17.41
C ALA A 285 9.78 49.16 17.25
N VAL A 286 10.66 48.61 16.40
CA VAL A 286 11.97 49.19 16.10
C VAL A 286 11.83 50.49 15.30
N GLU A 287 10.95 50.52 14.30
CA GLU A 287 10.65 51.75 13.55
C GLU A 287 10.00 52.83 14.43
N ALA A 288 9.31 52.43 15.50
CA ALA A 288 8.71 53.34 16.48
C ALA A 288 9.68 53.85 17.57
N LEU A 289 10.99 53.61 17.44
CA LEU A 289 11.99 54.16 18.36
C LEU A 289 12.02 55.70 18.28
N ASP A 290 11.80 56.36 19.41
CA ASP A 290 11.62 57.83 19.49
C ASP A 290 12.54 58.44 20.57
N PRO A 291 13.85 58.65 20.27
CA PRO A 291 14.77 59.28 21.20
C PRO A 291 14.32 60.67 21.72
N PRO A 292 13.78 61.60 20.91
CA PRO A 292 13.32 62.88 21.42
C PRO A 292 12.08 62.75 22.31
N GLY A 293 11.12 61.89 21.97
CA GLY A 293 9.95 61.62 22.81
C GLY A 293 10.32 60.94 24.12
N ASP A 294 11.23 59.97 24.10
CA ASP A 294 11.77 59.32 25.30
C ASP A 294 12.44 60.34 26.23
N LYS A 295 13.25 61.26 25.69
CA LYS A 295 13.85 62.37 26.45
C LYS A 295 12.78 63.24 27.10
N ALA A 296 11.73 63.61 26.37
CA ALA A 296 10.63 64.42 26.89
C ALA A 296 9.93 63.73 28.06
N LYS A 297 9.62 62.43 27.92
CA LYS A 297 9.00 61.63 28.99
C LYS A 297 9.89 61.50 30.22
N VAL A 298 11.21 61.34 30.06
CA VAL A 298 12.16 61.33 31.19
C VAL A 298 12.16 62.66 31.94
N LEU A 299 12.19 63.79 31.21
CA LEU A 299 12.13 65.13 31.79
C LEU A 299 10.79 65.37 32.51
N GLU A 300 9.68 64.86 31.97
CA GLU A 300 8.36 64.96 32.58
C GLU A 300 8.26 64.14 33.88
N VAL A 301 8.68 62.87 33.87
CA VAL A 301 8.65 61.99 35.05
C VAL A 301 9.55 62.51 36.17
N HIS A 302 10.65 63.17 35.82
CA HIS A 302 11.61 63.75 36.76
C HIS A 302 11.61 65.28 36.77
N ALA A 303 10.47 65.91 36.52
CA ALA A 303 10.38 67.36 36.37
C ALA A 303 10.97 68.14 37.56
N THR A 304 10.82 67.63 38.79
CA THR A 304 11.38 68.25 40.01
C THR A 304 12.90 68.15 40.12
N VAL A 305 13.52 67.19 39.43
CA VAL A 305 14.98 67.02 39.40
C VAL A 305 15.62 67.90 38.33
N PHE A 306 14.92 68.05 37.19
CA PHE A 306 15.40 68.81 36.04
C PHE A 306 14.88 70.25 35.96
N CYS A 307 14.07 70.70 36.93
CA CYS A 307 13.59 72.08 36.96
C CYS A 307 14.78 73.04 37.14
N PRO A 308 14.88 74.12 36.33
CA PRO A 308 15.95 75.10 36.49
C PRO A 308 15.92 75.72 37.90
N PRO A 309 17.09 75.95 38.54
CA PRO A 309 17.13 76.67 39.80
C PRO A 309 16.62 78.10 39.63
N LEU A 310 16.18 78.70 40.74
CA LEU A 310 15.84 80.12 40.76
C LEU A 310 17.05 80.96 40.33
N ARG A 311 16.77 82.09 39.66
CA ARG A 311 17.82 83.04 39.32
C ARG A 311 18.47 83.56 40.60
N PHE A 312 19.80 83.73 40.56
CA PHE A 312 20.52 84.36 41.65
C PHE A 312 20.13 85.84 41.71
N ASP A 313 19.66 86.29 42.87
CA ASP A 313 19.33 87.68 43.11
C ASP A 313 20.54 88.43 43.69
N TYR A 314 20.66 89.72 43.35
CA TYR A 314 21.67 90.60 43.92
C TYR A 314 21.34 90.89 45.40
N HIS A 315 22.29 90.60 46.29
CA HIS A 315 22.17 90.88 47.72
C HIS A 315 23.11 92.05 48.09
N PRO A 316 22.59 93.29 48.23
CA PRO A 316 23.42 94.44 48.62
C PRO A 316 23.95 94.34 50.05
N HIS A 317 25.15 94.89 50.27
CA HIS A 317 25.84 94.96 51.57
C HIS A 317 25.40 96.16 52.40
#